data_AF-A0A970YR91-F1
#
_entry.id   AF-A0A970YR91-F1
#
_cell.length_a   1.000
_cell.length_b   1.000
_cell.length_c   1.000
_cell.angle_alpha   90.00
_cell.angle_beta   90.00
_cell.angle_gamma   90.00
#
_symmetry.space_group_name_H-M   'P 1'
#
loop_
_entity.id
_entity.type
_entity.pdbx_description
1 polymer ?
#
loop_
_entity_poly.entity_id
_entity_poly.type
_entity_poly.pdbx_seq_one_letter_code
_entity_poly.pdbx_strand_id
1 'polypeptide(L)'
;MESTRDIRRMIEKEIKKGSAPLTFDHIEFPKDALQEITSESKLKEVLVYLFRTAEFEKLANDMTRNNVYTEHHLIKGDSFHRRNNVMERNANYMNIILYAKRCEPVYERKVFVETVPCYFSFPLDQMDKYRFTYEGAETFAFPLSGRHIINGLYLLSIMHRKALAGEMAPEFIELSEHRKIFNLTDIRKVVFQCLLLDDMHLKDGLFEAKLNTIYLLE
;
A
#
# COMPACT_ATOMS: atom_id res chain seq x y z
N MET A 1 7.25 -18.40 -7.59
CA MET A 1 6.99 -16.95 -7.51
C MET A 1 6.80 -16.47 -8.94
N GLU A 2 5.68 -15.83 -9.28
CA GLU A 2 5.49 -15.26 -10.63
C GLU A 2 6.61 -14.24 -10.91
N SER A 3 7.17 -14.24 -12.12
CA SER A 3 8.17 -13.24 -12.47
C SER A 3 7.48 -11.89 -12.71
N THR A 4 8.21 -10.77 -12.54
CA THR A 4 7.68 -9.43 -12.87
C THR A 4 7.19 -9.35 -14.32
N ARG A 5 7.82 -10.11 -15.22
CA ARG A 5 7.40 -10.25 -16.62
C ARG A 5 6.04 -10.93 -16.77
N ASP A 6 5.79 -12.00 -16.03
CA ASP A 6 4.51 -12.72 -16.07
C ASP A 6 3.37 -11.84 -15.55
N ILE A 7 3.64 -11.08 -14.49
CA ILE A 7 2.69 -10.13 -13.92
C ILE A 7 2.37 -9.00 -14.92
N ARG A 8 3.38 -8.41 -15.58
CA ARG A 8 3.16 -7.39 -16.61
C ARG A 8 2.32 -7.93 -17.78
N ARG A 9 2.60 -9.16 -18.24
CA ARG A 9 1.81 -9.83 -19.28
C ARG A 9 0.37 -10.13 -18.83
N MET A 10 0.18 -10.42 -17.55
CA MET A 10 -1.15 -10.58 -16.96
C MET A 10 -1.91 -9.25 -16.97
N ILE A 11 -1.27 -8.14 -16.56
CA ILE A 11 -1.86 -6.79 -16.61
C ILE A 11 -2.30 -6.45 -18.04
N GLU A 12 -1.46 -6.69 -19.05
CA GLU A 12 -1.82 -6.48 -20.47
C GLU A 12 -3.09 -7.25 -20.89
N LYS A 13 -3.25 -8.48 -20.39
CA LYS A 13 -4.46 -9.28 -20.65
C LYS A 13 -5.68 -8.71 -19.94
N GLU A 14 -5.54 -8.20 -18.72
CA GLU A 14 -6.65 -7.56 -17.99
C GLU A 14 -7.04 -6.22 -18.62
N ILE A 15 -6.09 -5.48 -19.19
CA ILE A 15 -6.35 -4.27 -20.00
C ILE A 15 -7.16 -4.64 -21.25
N LYS A 16 -6.78 -5.70 -21.97
CA LYS A 16 -7.56 -6.22 -23.12
C LYS A 16 -8.98 -6.67 -22.76
N LYS A 17 -9.23 -6.98 -21.49
CA LYS A 17 -10.57 -7.33 -20.97
C LYS A 17 -11.35 -6.12 -20.45
N GLY A 18 -10.83 -4.91 -20.59
CA GLY A 18 -11.50 -3.66 -20.22
C GLY A 18 -11.00 -3.01 -18.92
N SER A 19 -9.92 -3.50 -18.31
CA SER A 19 -9.27 -2.74 -17.24
C SER A 19 -8.59 -1.50 -17.82
N ALA A 20 -8.58 -0.41 -17.06
CA ALA A 20 -7.86 0.81 -17.42
C ALA A 20 -6.35 0.51 -17.58
N PRO A 21 -5.66 1.17 -18.52
CA PRO A 21 -4.25 0.92 -18.84
C PRO A 21 -3.28 1.51 -17.81
N LEU A 22 -3.57 1.36 -16.53
CA LEU A 22 -2.71 1.78 -15.42
C LEU A 22 -1.67 0.70 -15.14
N THR A 23 -0.37 1.01 -15.19
CA THR A 23 0.68 0.01 -15.00
C THR A 23 1.79 0.48 -14.07
N PHE A 24 2.39 -0.44 -13.31
CA PHE A 24 3.49 -0.10 -12.39
C PHE A 24 4.72 0.42 -13.16
N ASP A 25 5.20 1.57 -12.71
CA ASP A 25 6.38 2.24 -13.24
C ASP A 25 7.58 2.02 -12.30
N HIS A 26 7.60 2.70 -11.16
CA HIS A 26 8.65 2.61 -10.16
C HIS A 26 8.13 2.89 -8.74
N ILE A 27 9.04 2.80 -7.76
CA ILE A 27 8.82 3.16 -6.37
C ILE A 27 9.95 4.08 -5.94
N GLU A 28 9.68 5.05 -5.06
CA GLU A 28 10.71 5.87 -4.43
C GLU A 28 10.79 5.58 -2.93
N PHE A 29 11.93 5.92 -2.34
CA PHE A 29 12.12 5.92 -0.89
C PHE A 29 12.43 7.35 -0.43
N PRO A 30 11.43 8.13 -0.02
CA PRO A 30 11.64 9.51 0.40
C PRO A 30 12.30 9.61 1.78
N LYS A 31 12.81 10.80 2.13
CA LYS A 31 13.51 11.03 3.41
C LYS A 31 12.62 10.80 4.64
N ASP A 32 11.35 11.10 4.50
CA ASP A 32 10.30 10.99 5.52
C ASP A 32 9.48 9.68 5.40
N ALA A 33 9.99 8.71 4.63
CA ALA A 33 9.32 7.42 4.43
C ALA A 33 9.07 6.65 5.73
N LEU A 34 9.86 6.89 6.79
CA LEU A 34 9.80 6.14 8.03
C LEU A 34 9.40 7.04 9.19
N GLN A 35 8.38 6.60 9.93
CA GLN A 35 7.90 7.27 11.14
C GLN A 35 7.81 6.26 12.29
N GLU A 36 8.39 6.61 13.44
CA GLU A 36 8.32 5.78 14.64
C GLU A 36 6.91 5.79 15.23
N ILE A 37 6.43 4.61 15.62
CA ILE A 37 5.23 4.43 16.41
C ILE A 37 5.67 4.23 17.86
N THR A 38 5.41 5.23 18.70
CA THR A 38 5.94 5.29 20.07
C THR A 38 5.04 4.64 21.13
N SER A 39 3.83 4.20 20.76
CA SER A 39 2.88 3.61 21.71
C SER A 39 1.78 2.80 21.04
N GLU A 40 1.05 2.00 21.83
CA GLU A 40 -0.15 1.31 21.38
C GLU A 40 -1.26 2.26 20.92
N SER A 41 -1.39 3.41 21.58
CA SER A 41 -2.35 4.45 21.16
C SER A 41 -2.01 4.98 19.77
N LYS A 42 -0.72 5.24 19.50
CA LYS A 42 -0.29 5.73 18.18
C LYS A 42 -0.45 4.66 17.10
N LEU A 43 -0.18 3.39 17.43
CA LEU A 43 -0.44 2.28 16.50
C LEU A 43 -1.92 2.21 16.09
N LYS A 44 -2.83 2.36 17.06
CA LYS A 44 -4.27 2.39 16.81
C LYS A 44 -4.66 3.55 15.90
N GLU A 45 -4.16 4.75 16.17
CA GLU A 45 -4.41 5.95 15.35
C GLU A 45 -3.94 5.75 13.91
N VAL A 46 -2.72 5.23 13.71
CA VAL A 46 -2.18 4.90 12.37
C VAL A 46 -3.09 3.89 11.66
N LEU A 47 -3.51 2.82 12.35
CA LEU A 47 -4.38 1.82 11.74
C LEU A 47 -5.80 2.36 11.44
N VAL A 48 -6.34 3.23 12.28
CA VAL A 48 -7.62 3.93 12.04
C VAL A 48 -7.53 4.78 10.75
N TYR A 49 -6.43 5.50 10.55
CA TYR A 49 -6.17 6.18 9.28
C TYR A 49 -6.04 5.20 8.11
N LEU A 50 -5.20 4.17 8.21
CA LEU A 50 -4.93 3.27 7.08
C LEU A 50 -6.16 2.45 6.66
N PHE A 51 -7.06 2.12 7.60
CA PHE A 51 -8.33 1.45 7.28
C PHE A 51 -9.46 2.42 6.91
N ARG A 52 -9.26 3.74 7.06
CA ARG A 52 -10.28 4.79 6.88
C ARG A 52 -11.50 4.54 7.78
N THR A 53 -11.27 4.27 9.06
CA THR A 53 -12.33 4.07 10.05
C THR A 53 -12.49 5.29 10.95
N ALA A 54 -13.52 5.30 11.81
CA ALA A 54 -13.78 6.36 12.78
C ALA A 54 -13.77 7.77 12.13
N GLU A 55 -12.93 8.68 12.59
CA GLU A 55 -12.85 10.05 12.07
C GLU A 55 -12.48 10.13 10.57
N PHE A 56 -11.88 9.08 10.01
CA PHE A 56 -11.53 8.98 8.60
C PHE A 56 -12.58 8.24 7.76
N GLU A 57 -13.74 7.88 8.31
CA GLU A 57 -14.81 7.20 7.58
C GLU A 57 -15.32 8.01 6.38
N LYS A 58 -15.24 9.35 6.43
CA LYS A 58 -15.59 10.19 5.27
C LYS A 58 -14.67 9.98 4.08
N LEU A 59 -13.42 9.60 4.33
CA LEU A 59 -12.51 9.22 3.27
C LEU A 59 -12.92 7.88 2.66
N ALA A 60 -13.61 7.00 3.41
CA ALA A 60 -14.07 5.67 3.01
C ALA A 60 -15.29 5.66 2.05
N ASN A 61 -15.26 6.46 0.98
CA ASN A 61 -16.27 6.44 -0.08
C ASN A 61 -16.17 5.19 -1.00
N ASP A 62 -17.04 5.07 -2.00
CA ASP A 62 -17.05 3.94 -2.95
C ASP A 62 -15.71 3.73 -3.68
N MET A 63 -14.87 4.76 -3.82
CA MET A 63 -13.54 4.68 -4.44
C MET A 63 -12.53 3.94 -3.56
N THR A 64 -12.77 3.90 -2.25
CA THR A 64 -11.87 3.25 -1.30
C THR A 64 -11.96 1.75 -1.26
N ARG A 65 -12.97 1.18 -1.91
CA ARG A 65 -13.08 -0.27 -2.19
C ARG A 65 -11.86 -0.81 -2.94
N ASN A 66 -11.07 0.08 -3.57
CA ASN A 66 -9.91 -0.30 -4.34
C ASN A 66 -8.63 -0.48 -3.50
N ASN A 67 -8.61 -0.03 -2.24
CA ASN A 67 -7.46 -0.26 -1.36
C ASN A 67 -7.20 -1.75 -1.19
N VAL A 68 -5.92 -2.11 -1.20
CA VAL A 68 -5.47 -3.48 -0.97
C VAL A 68 -4.96 -3.57 0.45
N TYR A 69 -5.48 -4.54 1.20
CA TYR A 69 -5.04 -4.81 2.56
C TYR A 69 -4.48 -6.23 2.63
N THR A 70 -3.38 -6.39 3.36
CA THR A 70 -2.90 -7.72 3.77
C THR A 70 -3.91 -8.33 4.71
N GLU A 71 -4.34 -9.56 4.42
CA GLU A 71 -5.16 -10.34 5.33
C GLU A 71 -4.28 -11.37 6.07
N HIS A 72 -4.55 -11.52 7.37
CA HIS A 72 -4.14 -12.61 8.24
C HIS A 72 -2.90 -13.45 7.86
N HIS A 73 -1.82 -13.30 8.62
CA HIS A 73 -0.72 -14.28 8.76
C HIS A 73 -1.15 -15.64 9.38
N LEU A 74 -2.46 -15.94 9.45
CA LEU A 74 -3.04 -17.13 10.10
C LEU A 74 -3.73 -18.08 9.11
N ILE A 75 -3.88 -17.71 7.83
CA ILE A 75 -4.37 -18.60 6.77
C ILE A 75 -3.20 -18.84 5.81
N LYS A 76 -2.96 -20.09 5.42
CA LYS A 76 -1.87 -20.47 4.50
C LYS A 76 -1.94 -19.65 3.22
N GLY A 77 -0.90 -18.84 2.97
CA GLY A 77 -0.70 -18.06 1.74
C GLY A 77 -0.96 -16.57 1.97
N ASP A 78 -0.14 -15.72 1.35
CA ASP A 78 -0.31 -14.26 1.36
C ASP A 78 -1.67 -13.91 0.71
N SER A 79 -2.76 -13.87 1.49
CA SER A 79 -4.08 -13.51 1.00
C SER A 79 -4.27 -11.99 1.10
N PHE A 80 -4.51 -11.37 -0.05
CA PHE A 80 -4.76 -9.93 -0.17
C PHE A 80 -6.18 -9.73 -0.67
N HIS A 81 -6.89 -8.79 -0.06
CA HIS A 81 -8.30 -8.57 -0.39
C HIS A 81 -8.62 -7.09 -0.57
N ARG A 82 -9.54 -6.83 -1.50
CA ARG A 82 -10.31 -5.57 -1.56
C ARG A 82 -11.44 -5.69 -0.54
N ARG A 83 -11.55 -4.75 0.40
CA ARG A 83 -12.61 -4.72 1.42
C ARG A 83 -13.47 -3.48 1.25
N ASN A 84 -14.79 -3.68 1.21
CA ASN A 84 -15.66 -2.83 0.42
C ASN A 84 -16.64 -1.96 1.22
N ASN A 85 -16.81 -2.22 2.52
CA ASN A 85 -17.70 -1.43 3.37
C ASN A 85 -17.07 -1.12 4.74
N VAL A 86 -17.66 -0.16 5.43
CA VAL A 86 -17.20 0.33 6.74
C VAL A 86 -17.18 -0.79 7.79
N MET A 87 -18.17 -1.69 7.77
CA MET A 87 -18.22 -2.82 8.72
C MET A 87 -17.05 -3.77 8.55
N GLU A 88 -16.71 -4.15 7.31
CA GLU A 88 -15.58 -5.02 6.98
C GLU A 88 -14.23 -4.40 7.36
N ARG A 89 -14.10 -3.07 7.25
CA ARG A 89 -12.92 -2.32 7.67
C ARG A 89 -12.78 -2.29 9.17
N ASN A 90 -13.86 -2.01 9.89
CA ASN A 90 -13.87 -2.08 11.35
C ASN A 90 -13.53 -3.49 11.84
N ALA A 91 -14.07 -4.54 11.21
CA ALA A 91 -13.71 -5.92 11.53
C ALA A 91 -12.22 -6.21 11.30
N ASN A 92 -11.66 -5.73 10.18
CA ASN A 92 -10.23 -5.86 9.89
C ASN A 92 -9.35 -5.12 10.88
N TYR A 93 -9.69 -3.88 11.17
CA TYR A 93 -9.01 -3.07 12.18
C TYR A 93 -8.93 -3.82 13.51
N MET A 94 -10.07 -4.36 13.99
CA MET A 94 -10.10 -5.15 15.23
C MET A 94 -9.21 -6.39 15.15
N ASN A 95 -9.22 -7.12 14.04
CA ASN A 95 -8.38 -8.31 13.86
C ASN A 95 -6.88 -7.97 13.86
N ILE A 96 -6.48 -6.88 13.18
CA ILE A 96 -5.09 -6.44 13.14
C ILE A 96 -4.63 -5.92 14.50
N ILE A 97 -5.47 -5.20 15.27
CA ILE A 97 -5.14 -4.80 16.64
C ILE A 97 -4.90 -6.02 17.54
N LEU A 98 -5.76 -7.04 17.44
CA LEU A 98 -5.57 -8.30 18.18
C LEU A 98 -4.32 -9.06 17.73
N TYR A 99 -3.98 -9.02 16.44
CA TYR A 99 -2.74 -9.60 15.93
C TYR A 99 -1.51 -8.84 16.44
N ALA A 100 -1.49 -7.51 16.31
CA ALA A 100 -0.42 -6.65 16.78
C ALA A 100 -0.16 -6.86 18.28
N LYS A 101 -1.21 -6.94 19.10
CA LYS A 101 -1.07 -7.24 20.54
C LYS A 101 -0.39 -8.59 20.79
N ARG A 102 -0.74 -9.63 20.03
CA ARG A 102 -0.09 -10.96 20.12
C ARG A 102 1.36 -10.96 19.64
N CYS A 103 1.76 -9.96 18.86
CA CYS A 103 3.16 -9.78 18.48
C CYS A 103 4.01 -9.13 19.58
N GLU A 104 3.41 -8.68 20.70
CA GLU A 104 4.10 -8.08 21.85
C GLU A 104 5.08 -6.96 21.43
N PRO A 105 4.59 -5.86 20.84
CA PRO A 105 5.43 -4.78 20.35
C PRO A 105 6.18 -4.11 21.52
N VAL A 106 7.48 -3.91 21.32
CA VAL A 106 8.30 -3.01 22.13
C VAL A 106 8.39 -1.73 21.31
N TYR A 107 7.86 -0.61 21.80
CA TYR A 107 7.71 0.59 20.98
C TYR A 107 9.01 1.38 20.82
N GLU A 108 9.81 1.49 21.88
CA GLU A 108 11.05 2.27 21.94
C GLU A 108 11.99 1.95 20.77
N ARG A 109 11.97 2.79 19.72
CA ARG A 109 12.75 2.68 18.48
C ARG A 109 12.65 1.32 17.78
N LYS A 110 11.51 0.63 17.90
CA LYS A 110 11.34 -0.73 17.35
C LYS A 110 10.06 -0.94 16.58
N VAL A 111 9.18 0.05 16.52
CA VAL A 111 7.95 0.00 15.72
C VAL A 111 7.92 1.18 14.79
N PHE A 112 7.74 0.92 13.50
CA PHE A 112 7.73 1.96 12.48
C PHE A 112 6.62 1.71 11.48
N VAL A 113 6.03 2.80 11.00
CA VAL A 113 5.28 2.79 9.74
C VAL A 113 6.20 3.30 8.63
N GLU A 114 6.33 2.50 7.59
CA GLU A 114 6.91 2.87 6.32
C GLU A 114 5.79 3.33 5.37
N THR A 115 5.97 4.48 4.73
CA THR A 115 5.11 5.00 3.67
C THR A 115 5.98 5.29 2.45
N VAL A 116 5.86 4.46 1.41
CA VAL A 116 6.63 4.57 0.17
C VAL A 116 5.70 4.82 -1.02
N PRO A 117 5.92 5.88 -1.81
CA PRO A 117 5.10 6.18 -2.98
C PRO A 117 5.41 5.20 -4.12
N CYS A 118 4.37 4.59 -4.67
CA CYS A 118 4.41 3.80 -5.89
C CYS A 118 3.83 4.62 -7.03
N TYR A 119 4.54 4.65 -8.14
CA TYR A 119 4.14 5.39 -9.33
C TYR A 119 3.64 4.45 -10.41
N PHE A 120 2.54 4.87 -11.04
CA PHE A 120 1.86 4.12 -12.08
C PHE A 120 1.77 4.97 -13.35
N SER A 121 2.23 4.41 -14.45
CA SER A 121 2.12 5.04 -15.77
C SER A 121 0.73 4.81 -16.36
N PHE A 122 0.31 5.80 -17.14
CA PHE A 122 -0.96 5.78 -17.86
C PHE A 122 -0.77 6.43 -19.25
N PRO A 123 -1.24 5.82 -20.35
CA PRO A 123 -1.17 6.41 -21.68
C PRO A 123 -1.96 7.72 -21.76
N LEU A 124 -1.26 8.85 -21.92
CA LEU A 124 -1.86 10.19 -21.89
C LEU A 124 -2.93 10.38 -22.99
N ASP A 125 -2.77 9.72 -24.14
CA ASP A 125 -3.73 9.73 -25.26
C ASP A 125 -5.07 9.03 -24.92
N GLN A 126 -5.12 8.26 -23.84
CA GLN A 126 -6.33 7.60 -23.35
C GLN A 126 -6.96 8.30 -22.16
N MET A 127 -6.30 9.30 -21.57
CA MET A 127 -6.66 9.86 -20.26
C MET A 127 -8.04 10.50 -20.24
N ASP A 128 -8.43 11.17 -21.33
CA ASP A 128 -9.76 11.78 -21.44
C ASP A 128 -10.92 10.78 -21.40
N LYS A 129 -10.69 9.51 -21.78
CA LYS A 129 -11.71 8.44 -21.69
C LYS A 129 -12.07 8.08 -20.26
N TYR A 130 -11.20 8.41 -19.31
CA TYR A 130 -11.34 8.07 -17.90
C TYR A 130 -11.57 9.31 -17.03
N ARG A 131 -11.70 10.49 -17.65
CA ARG A 131 -12.05 11.73 -16.97
C ARG A 131 -13.49 11.66 -16.48
N PHE A 132 -13.73 12.07 -15.24
CA PHE A 132 -15.02 12.05 -14.59
C PHE A 132 -15.19 13.29 -13.70
N THR A 133 -16.42 13.69 -13.41
CA THR A 133 -16.71 14.80 -12.50
C THR A 133 -17.32 14.25 -11.21
N TYR A 134 -16.60 14.39 -10.10
CA TYR A 134 -17.04 13.99 -8.78
C TYR A 134 -17.22 15.23 -7.91
N GLU A 135 -18.42 15.42 -7.37
CA GLU A 135 -18.77 16.58 -6.52
C GLU A 135 -18.40 17.96 -7.13
N GLY A 136 -18.51 18.08 -8.46
CA GLY A 136 -18.21 19.32 -9.19
C GLY A 136 -16.72 19.55 -9.48
N ALA A 137 -15.83 18.65 -9.03
CA ALA A 137 -14.42 18.65 -9.37
C ALA A 137 -14.13 17.61 -10.47
N GLU A 138 -13.26 17.97 -11.40
CA GLU A 138 -12.75 17.05 -12.41
C GLU A 138 -11.71 16.10 -11.79
N THR A 139 -11.83 14.82 -12.11
CA THR A 139 -10.98 13.74 -11.61
C THR A 139 -10.91 12.59 -12.62
N PHE A 140 -10.30 11.47 -12.25
CA PHE A 140 -10.20 10.26 -13.07
C PHE A 140 -10.85 9.06 -12.38
N ALA A 141 -11.50 8.20 -13.17
CA ALA A 141 -12.07 6.94 -12.72
C ALA A 141 -11.46 5.78 -13.51
N PHE A 142 -10.70 4.91 -12.82
CA PHE A 142 -10.04 3.76 -13.44
C PHE A 142 -10.79 2.45 -13.14
N PRO A 143 -11.59 1.91 -14.07
CA PRO A 143 -12.16 0.59 -13.91
C PRO A 143 -11.03 -0.45 -13.95
N LEU A 144 -10.78 -1.15 -12.83
CA LEU A 144 -9.71 -2.13 -12.71
C LEU A 144 -10.26 -3.45 -12.17
N SER A 145 -9.85 -4.57 -12.76
CA SER A 145 -10.18 -5.88 -12.23
C SER A 145 -9.47 -6.13 -10.89
N GLY A 146 -10.05 -6.97 -10.04
CA GLY A 146 -9.38 -7.34 -8.77
C GLY A 146 -8.02 -8.00 -9.01
N ARG A 147 -7.87 -8.73 -10.12
CA ARG A 147 -6.60 -9.33 -10.52
C ARG A 147 -5.59 -8.26 -10.96
N HIS A 148 -6.01 -7.24 -11.70
CA HIS A 148 -5.15 -6.10 -12.06
C HIS A 148 -4.64 -5.38 -10.82
N ILE A 149 -5.52 -5.11 -9.85
CA ILE A 149 -5.17 -4.42 -8.60
C ILE A 149 -4.23 -5.28 -7.73
N ILE A 150 -4.68 -6.48 -7.34
CA ILE A 150 -4.00 -7.30 -6.32
C ILE A 150 -2.77 -8.00 -6.92
N ASN A 151 -2.95 -8.73 -8.02
CA ASN A 151 -1.89 -9.53 -8.62
C ASN A 151 -1.03 -8.69 -9.59
N GLY A 152 -1.42 -7.46 -9.87
CA GLY A 152 -0.69 -6.54 -10.75
C GLY A 152 -0.02 -5.42 -9.97
N LEU A 153 -0.77 -4.34 -9.72
CA LEU A 153 -0.23 -3.11 -9.13
C LEU A 153 0.42 -3.37 -7.77
N TYR A 154 -0.33 -3.98 -6.86
CA TYR A 154 0.13 -4.22 -5.50
C TYR A 154 1.30 -5.21 -5.43
N LEU A 155 1.22 -6.34 -6.14
CA LEU A 155 2.31 -7.32 -6.17
C LEU A 155 3.60 -6.72 -6.76
N LEU A 156 3.51 -5.93 -7.85
CA LEU A 156 4.67 -5.23 -8.39
C LEU A 156 5.23 -4.21 -7.40
N SER A 157 4.40 -3.43 -6.71
CA SER A 157 4.83 -2.52 -5.64
C SER A 157 5.66 -3.22 -4.57
N ILE A 158 5.19 -4.37 -4.04
CA ILE A 158 5.94 -5.14 -3.04
C ILE A 158 7.24 -5.70 -3.63
N MET A 159 7.20 -6.26 -4.84
CA MET A 159 8.38 -6.84 -5.47
C MET A 159 9.47 -5.80 -5.68
N HIS A 160 9.11 -4.59 -6.11
CA HIS A 160 10.04 -3.49 -6.29
C HIS A 160 10.53 -2.93 -4.94
N ARG A 161 9.67 -2.83 -3.91
CA ARG A 161 10.13 -2.47 -2.55
C ARG A 161 11.13 -3.49 -2.00
N LYS A 162 10.90 -4.79 -2.22
CA LYS A 162 11.83 -5.86 -1.84
C LYS A 162 13.14 -5.79 -2.63
N ALA A 163 13.10 -5.38 -3.90
CA ALA A 163 14.30 -5.18 -4.70
C ALA A 163 15.19 -4.06 -4.14
N LEU A 164 14.60 -2.94 -3.70
CA LEU A 164 15.33 -1.83 -3.05
C LEU A 164 16.13 -2.28 -1.82
N ALA A 165 15.69 -3.33 -1.12
CA ALA A 165 16.38 -3.83 0.06
C ALA A 165 17.78 -4.37 -0.25
N GLY A 166 18.05 -4.78 -1.49
CA GLY A 166 19.36 -5.21 -1.97
C GLY A 166 20.27 -4.06 -2.44
N GLU A 167 19.78 -2.83 -2.45
CA GLU A 167 20.53 -1.65 -2.86
C GLU A 167 21.27 -1.01 -1.69
N MET A 168 22.24 -0.13 -2.00
CA MET A 168 22.90 0.69 -1.00
C MET A 168 21.88 1.69 -0.43
N ALA A 169 21.67 1.65 0.89
CA ALA A 169 20.79 2.59 1.56
C ALA A 169 21.22 4.05 1.29
N PRO A 170 20.28 4.94 0.90
CA PRO A 170 20.58 6.35 0.65
C PRO A 170 21.30 7.02 1.82
N GLU A 171 22.14 8.01 1.52
CA GLU A 171 22.96 8.70 2.53
C GLU A 171 22.13 9.35 3.64
N PHE A 172 20.93 9.86 3.30
CA PHE A 172 20.03 10.49 4.26
C PHE A 172 19.43 9.53 5.29
N ILE A 173 19.55 8.21 5.09
CA ILE A 173 19.09 7.21 6.06
C ILE A 173 20.17 7.04 7.12
N GLU A 174 20.22 7.93 8.10
CA GLU A 174 21.30 7.95 9.10
C GLU A 174 21.10 6.93 10.22
N LEU A 175 19.86 6.74 10.68
CA LEU A 175 19.54 5.88 11.82
C LEU A 175 19.68 4.39 11.46
N SER A 176 20.27 3.62 12.38
CA SER A 176 20.49 2.17 12.18
C SER A 176 19.18 1.41 12.02
N GLU A 177 18.12 1.80 12.74
CA GLU A 177 16.78 1.21 12.63
C GLU A 177 16.16 1.49 11.26
N HIS A 178 16.37 2.69 10.72
CA HIS A 178 15.87 3.04 9.41
C HIS A 178 16.61 2.27 8.30
N ARG A 179 17.93 2.06 8.45
CA ARG A 179 18.71 1.20 7.54
C ARG A 179 18.22 -0.26 7.58
N LYS A 180 17.94 -0.78 8.78
CA LYS A 180 17.34 -2.12 8.95
C LYS A 180 16.03 -2.25 8.18
N ILE A 181 15.15 -1.26 8.27
CA ILE A 181 13.88 -1.25 7.52
C ILE A 181 14.13 -1.13 6.01
N PHE A 182 14.98 -0.19 5.57
CA PHE A 182 15.31 -0.04 4.15
C PHE A 182 15.80 -1.35 3.54
N ASN A 183 16.77 -1.99 4.19
CA ASN A 183 17.36 -3.26 3.77
C ASN A 183 16.55 -4.51 4.16
N LEU A 184 15.39 -4.33 4.82
CA LEU A 184 14.55 -5.41 5.34
C LEU A 184 15.33 -6.44 6.18
N THR A 185 16.32 -5.97 6.94
CA THR A 185 17.11 -6.77 7.88
C THR A 185 16.59 -6.58 9.31
N ASP A 186 16.75 -7.61 10.15
CA ASP A 186 16.28 -7.60 11.55
C ASP A 186 14.80 -7.21 11.73
N ILE A 187 13.96 -7.57 10.76
CA ILE A 187 12.50 -7.41 10.84
C ILE A 187 11.93 -8.62 11.57
N ARG A 188 11.51 -8.41 12.83
CA ARG A 188 10.83 -9.43 13.63
C ARG A 188 9.48 -9.82 13.03
N LYS A 189 8.67 -8.81 12.68
CA LYS A 189 7.33 -8.99 12.09
C LYS A 189 6.96 -7.82 11.18
N VAL A 190 6.19 -8.14 10.14
CA VAL A 190 5.32 -7.18 9.46
C VAL A 190 3.94 -7.34 10.09
N VAL A 191 3.39 -6.27 10.68
CA VAL A 191 2.09 -6.31 11.37
C VAL A 191 0.95 -6.09 10.40
N PHE A 192 1.17 -5.21 9.43
CA PHE A 192 0.16 -4.77 8.49
C PHE A 192 0.82 -4.17 7.26
N GLN A 193 0.22 -4.36 6.09
CA GLN A 193 0.61 -3.69 4.87
C GLN A 193 -0.60 -3.39 4.00
N CYS A 194 -0.63 -2.21 3.38
CA CYS A 194 -1.69 -1.80 2.47
C CYS A 194 -1.20 -0.91 1.33
N LEU A 195 -1.91 -0.94 0.20
CA LEU A 195 -1.77 0.03 -0.89
C LEU A 195 -3.05 0.86 -0.97
N LEU A 196 -2.90 2.17 -0.78
CA LEU A 196 -4.00 3.14 -0.72
C LEU A 196 -4.27 3.69 -2.12
N LEU A 197 -5.20 3.05 -2.85
CA LEU A 197 -5.64 3.48 -4.18
C LEU A 197 -6.79 4.50 -4.13
N ASP A 198 -7.29 4.81 -2.93
CA ASP A 198 -8.24 5.89 -2.70
C ASP A 198 -7.61 7.28 -2.68
N ASP A 199 -6.32 7.36 -2.38
CA ASP A 199 -5.54 8.60 -2.24
C ASP A 199 -4.51 8.68 -3.36
N MET A 200 -4.98 8.57 -4.61
CA MET A 200 -4.13 8.66 -5.80
C MET A 200 -3.99 10.10 -6.29
N HIS A 201 -2.78 10.50 -6.65
CA HIS A 201 -2.49 11.84 -7.16
C HIS A 201 -1.72 11.79 -8.48
N LEU A 202 -2.06 12.66 -9.43
CA LEU A 202 -1.28 12.84 -10.65
C LEU A 202 -0.07 13.74 -10.35
N LYS A 203 1.13 13.23 -10.57
CA LYS A 203 2.40 13.92 -10.33
C LYS A 203 3.35 13.62 -11.48
N ASP A 204 3.80 14.66 -12.16
CA ASP A 204 4.73 14.57 -13.29
C ASP A 204 4.31 13.56 -14.38
N GLY A 205 2.99 13.45 -14.62
CA GLY A 205 2.41 12.54 -15.62
C GLY A 205 2.24 11.09 -15.16
N LEU A 206 2.55 10.78 -13.90
CA LEU A 206 2.35 9.47 -13.28
C LEU A 206 1.32 9.57 -12.15
N PHE A 207 0.61 8.47 -11.90
CA PHE A 207 -0.25 8.37 -10.73
C PHE A 207 0.52 7.82 -9.55
N GLU A 208 0.64 8.60 -8.48
CA GLU A 208 1.24 8.22 -7.21
C GLU A 208 0.17 7.58 -6.30
N ALA A 209 0.48 6.46 -5.67
CA ALA A 209 -0.29 5.89 -4.57
C ALA A 209 0.63 5.39 -3.45
N LYS A 210 0.17 5.43 -2.20
CA LYS A 210 1.00 5.11 -1.03
C LYS A 210 0.92 3.64 -0.66
N LEU A 211 2.06 2.94 -0.70
CA LEU A 211 2.24 1.63 -0.07
C LEU A 211 2.71 1.86 1.37
N ASN A 212 1.96 1.34 2.34
CA ASN A 212 2.25 1.48 3.76
C ASN A 212 2.53 0.13 4.38
N THR A 213 3.57 0.03 5.22
CA THR A 213 3.93 -1.20 5.94
C THR A 213 4.27 -0.88 7.40
N ILE A 214 3.72 -1.64 8.34
CA ILE A 214 4.06 -1.51 9.77
C ILE A 214 5.03 -2.63 10.13
N TYR A 215 6.24 -2.25 10.56
CA TYR A 215 7.32 -3.15 10.95
C TYR A 215 7.52 -3.17 12.45
N LEU A 216 7.79 -4.37 12.99
CA LEU A 216 8.39 -4.58 14.30
C LEU A 216 9.82 -5.06 14.08
N LEU A 217 10.78 -4.38 14.68
CA LEU A 217 12.18 -4.78 14.69
C LEU A 217 12.46 -5.79 15.82
N GLU A 218 13.56 -6.53 15.67
CA GLU A 218 14.12 -7.38 16.74
C GLU A 218 14.55 -6.56 17.98
#